data_AF-A0A832CTW7-F1
#
_entry.id   AF-A0A832CTW7-F1
#
_cell.length_a   1.000
_cell.length_b   1.000
_cell.length_c   1.000
_cell.angle_alpha   90.00
_cell.angle_beta   90.00
_cell.angle_gamma   90.00
#
_symmetry.space_group_name_H-M   'P 1'
#
loop_
_entity.id
_entity.type
_entity.pdbx_description
1 polymer ?
#
loop_
_entity_poly.entity_id
_entity_poly.type
_entity_poly.pdbx_seq_one_letter_code
_entity_poly.pdbx_strand_id
1 'polypeptide(L)'
;MGMVKGKVDVKKRINVLMDVWNNIIEYWEESGGSLSRSDVTRILMDAYNRESIKPLKGAANPADLYDKELASLYVVGRYGMGLEEQYPDIFDKIFREEIKYENVINIMSKEPLEIAREKIKVILGDVDDNTLSRILRLKLTEVFFNFSSKDELINLIKTALKIYPEKSKTIKNYIKFYIAFKIAEAISNGEVRDRISKEALKHALALEFKLEKRGLPDDSYIRMIAREVFNIPEKILNNILTARSLKHKKF
;
A
#
# COMPACT_ATOMS: atom_id res chain seq x y z
N MET A 1 7.69 -32.56 -2.78
CA MET A 1 7.92 -31.17 -3.21
C MET A 1 6.99 -30.27 -2.40
N GLY A 2 7.44 -29.81 -1.22
CA GLY A 2 6.57 -29.17 -0.23
C GLY A 2 6.27 -27.72 -0.59
N MET A 3 4.99 -27.35 -0.66
CA MET A 3 4.55 -25.97 -0.83
C MET A 3 5.16 -25.07 0.24
N VAL A 4 5.76 -23.96 -0.19
CA VAL A 4 6.27 -22.91 0.68
C VAL A 4 5.08 -22.26 1.38
N LYS A 5 4.87 -22.59 2.67
CA LYS A 5 3.95 -21.88 3.58
C LYS A 5 4.50 -20.47 3.83
N GLY A 6 4.26 -19.57 2.88
CA GLY A 6 4.68 -18.17 2.95
C GLY A 6 4.16 -17.31 1.80
N LYS A 7 3.24 -17.84 0.98
CA LYS A 7 2.62 -17.07 -0.10
C LYS A 7 1.61 -16.12 0.55
N VAL A 8 1.88 -14.81 0.56
CA VAL A 8 0.76 -13.86 0.59
C VAL A 8 -0.03 -14.13 -0.65
N ASP A 9 -1.20 -14.72 -0.44
CA ASP A 9 -2.12 -14.88 -1.54
C ASP A 9 -2.84 -13.55 -1.73
N VAL A 10 -2.35 -12.76 -2.69
CA VAL A 10 -3.03 -11.55 -3.17
C VAL A 10 -4.49 -11.88 -3.47
N LYS A 11 -4.78 -13.09 -3.98
CA LYS A 11 -6.15 -13.56 -4.20
C LYS A 11 -6.91 -13.74 -2.89
N LYS A 12 -6.28 -14.32 -1.84
CA LYS A 12 -6.90 -14.39 -0.52
C LYS A 12 -7.26 -12.99 -0.01
N ARG A 13 -6.36 -12.01 -0.13
CA ARG A 13 -6.65 -10.64 0.31
C ARG A 13 -7.81 -10.03 -0.48
N ILE A 14 -7.83 -10.19 -1.80
CA ILE A 14 -8.95 -9.73 -2.64
C ILE A 14 -10.25 -10.39 -2.20
N ASN A 15 -10.28 -11.72 -2.01
CA ASN A 15 -11.47 -12.43 -1.56
C ASN A 15 -11.99 -11.89 -0.22
N VAL A 16 -11.11 -11.66 0.75
CA VAL A 16 -11.50 -11.08 2.05
C VAL A 16 -12.05 -9.66 1.89
N LEU A 17 -11.49 -8.86 0.98
CA LEU A 17 -12.00 -7.52 0.69
C LEU A 17 -13.36 -7.56 -0.02
N MET A 18 -13.60 -8.55 -0.89
CA MET A 18 -14.91 -8.79 -1.49
C MET A 18 -15.95 -9.19 -0.43
N ASP A 19 -15.58 -10.07 0.51
CA ASP A 19 -16.45 -10.44 1.63
C ASP A 19 -16.77 -9.23 2.53
N VAL A 20 -15.78 -8.35 2.75
CA VAL A 20 -16.00 -7.08 3.46
C VAL A 20 -16.98 -6.19 2.70
N TRP A 21 -16.87 -6.08 1.38
CA TRP A 21 -17.82 -5.34 0.55
C TRP A 21 -19.24 -5.89 0.63
N ASN A 22 -19.40 -7.21 0.58
CA ASN A 22 -20.71 -7.84 0.72
C ASN A 22 -21.37 -7.47 2.05
N ASN A 23 -20.62 -7.54 3.16
CA ASN A 23 -21.13 -7.11 4.48
C ASN A 23 -21.47 -5.61 4.51
N ILE A 24 -20.67 -4.76 3.88
CA ILE A 24 -20.92 -3.31 3.82
C ILE A 24 -22.22 -3.03 3.08
N ILE A 25 -22.45 -3.69 1.95
CA ILE A 25 -23.67 -3.54 1.14
C ILE A 25 -24.90 -3.99 1.95
N GLU A 26 -24.83 -5.17 2.57
CA GLU A 26 -25.92 -5.70 3.41
C GLU A 26 -26.26 -4.72 4.54
N TYR A 27 -25.26 -4.28 5.32
CA TYR A 27 -25.48 -3.30 6.38
C TYR A 27 -25.92 -1.93 5.87
N TRP A 28 -25.49 -1.53 4.68
CA TRP A 28 -25.91 -0.28 4.05
C TRP A 28 -27.40 -0.31 3.75
N GLU A 29 -27.88 -1.39 3.13
CA GLU A 29 -29.29 -1.59 2.78
C GLU A 29 -30.17 -1.72 4.02
N GLU A 30 -29.79 -2.57 4.98
CA GLU A 30 -30.54 -2.79 6.23
C GLU A 30 -30.68 -1.51 7.06
N SER A 31 -29.64 -0.67 7.06
CA SER A 31 -29.61 0.54 7.88
C SER A 31 -30.12 1.79 7.15
N GLY A 32 -30.60 1.66 5.91
CA GLY A 32 -31.06 2.79 5.10
C GLY A 32 -29.97 3.81 4.79
N GLY A 33 -28.73 3.37 4.55
CA GLY A 33 -27.59 4.22 4.18
C GLY A 33 -26.90 4.94 5.34
N SER A 34 -27.06 4.44 6.56
CA SER A 34 -26.56 5.13 7.76
C SER A 34 -25.09 4.88 8.09
N LEU A 35 -24.43 3.90 7.46
CA LEU A 35 -23.04 3.53 7.75
C LEU A 35 -22.07 4.71 7.69
N SER A 36 -21.15 4.74 8.64
CA SER A 36 -20.04 5.71 8.71
C SER A 36 -18.72 5.10 8.25
N ARG A 37 -17.74 5.95 7.92
CA ARG A 37 -16.37 5.51 7.60
C ARG A 37 -15.72 4.73 8.75
N SER A 38 -16.01 5.11 10.00
CA SER A 38 -15.55 4.38 11.18
C SER A 38 -16.16 2.98 11.27
N ASP A 39 -17.43 2.81 10.90
CA ASP A 39 -18.06 1.49 10.88
C ASP A 39 -17.40 0.59 9.83
N VAL A 40 -17.20 1.11 8.62
CA VAL A 40 -16.52 0.39 7.54
C VAL A 40 -15.08 0.03 7.93
N THR A 41 -14.37 0.94 8.59
CA THR A 41 -13.01 0.69 9.11
C THR A 41 -13.00 -0.47 10.10
N ARG A 42 -14.00 -0.53 10.98
CA ARG A 42 -14.16 -1.62 11.96
C ARG A 42 -14.48 -2.95 11.29
N ILE A 43 -15.41 -2.97 10.33
CA ILE A 43 -15.73 -4.19 9.55
C ILE A 43 -14.47 -4.74 8.86
N LEU A 44 -13.68 -3.86 8.23
CA LEU A 44 -12.41 -4.23 7.61
C LEU A 44 -11.40 -4.80 8.62
N MET A 45 -11.26 -4.13 9.77
CA MET A 45 -10.36 -4.56 10.83
C MET A 45 -10.72 -5.96 11.36
N ASP A 46 -12.00 -6.21 11.62
CA ASP A 46 -12.49 -7.48 12.13
C ASP A 46 -12.27 -8.62 11.13
N ALA A 47 -12.53 -8.38 9.85
CA ALA A 47 -12.26 -9.35 8.78
C ALA A 47 -10.76 -9.68 8.66
N TYR A 48 -9.90 -8.66 8.69
CA TYR A 48 -8.45 -8.86 8.63
C TYR A 48 -7.92 -9.63 9.84
N ASN A 49 -8.42 -9.34 11.04
CA ASN A 49 -8.04 -10.05 12.26
C ASN A 49 -8.47 -11.52 12.21
N ARG A 50 -9.71 -11.79 11.80
CA ARG A 50 -10.25 -13.16 11.62
C ARG A 50 -9.40 -13.97 10.64
N GLU A 51 -8.99 -13.34 9.54
CA GLU A 51 -8.26 -14.01 8.46
C GLU A 51 -6.73 -14.00 8.62
N SER A 52 -6.24 -13.46 9.73
CA SER A 52 -4.81 -13.26 10.01
C SER A 52 -4.10 -12.45 8.91
N ILE A 53 -4.82 -11.52 8.30
CA ILE A 53 -4.29 -10.57 7.30
C ILE A 53 -3.80 -9.32 8.03
N LYS A 54 -2.63 -8.84 7.62
CA LYS A 54 -2.05 -7.60 8.14
C LYS A 54 -2.19 -6.46 7.12
N PRO A 55 -2.39 -5.20 7.55
CA PRO A 55 -2.43 -4.06 6.65
C PRO A 55 -1.13 -3.85 5.86
N LEU A 56 -1.23 -3.23 4.69
CA LEU A 56 -0.09 -2.79 3.87
C LEU A 56 0.62 -1.59 4.54
N LYS A 57 1.58 -1.90 5.44
CA LYS A 57 2.23 -0.91 6.30
C LYS A 57 3.76 -0.94 6.27
N GLY A 58 4.34 0.22 6.61
CA GLY A 58 5.76 0.37 6.92
C GLY A 58 6.06 -0.01 8.38
N ALA A 59 7.12 0.55 8.97
CA ALA A 59 7.49 0.27 10.36
C ALA A 59 6.53 0.83 11.41
N ALA A 60 5.83 1.92 11.08
CA ALA A 60 4.95 2.60 12.02
C ALA A 60 3.60 1.87 12.15
N ASN A 61 3.06 1.85 13.37
CA ASN A 61 1.70 1.44 13.69
C ASN A 61 0.90 2.66 14.16
N PRO A 62 0.50 3.57 13.25
CA PRO A 62 -0.27 4.74 13.64
C PRO A 62 -1.70 4.33 14.03
N ALA A 63 -2.38 5.18 14.82
CA ALA A 63 -3.76 4.93 15.24
C ALA A 63 -4.75 4.83 14.06
N ASP A 64 -4.45 5.50 12.94
CA ASP A 64 -5.23 5.50 11.71
C ASP A 64 -4.83 4.39 10.71
N LEU A 65 -4.18 3.32 11.19
CA LEU A 65 -3.65 2.25 10.32
C LEU A 65 -4.71 1.59 9.44
N TYR A 66 -5.88 1.25 10.00
CA TYR A 66 -6.96 0.60 9.25
C TYR A 66 -7.73 1.59 8.38
N ASP A 67 -7.82 2.85 8.79
CA ASP A 67 -8.34 3.92 7.92
C ASP A 67 -7.47 4.08 6.67
N LYS A 68 -6.14 4.00 6.82
CA LYS A 68 -5.20 3.97 5.70
C LYS A 68 -5.36 2.75 4.79
N GLU A 69 -5.98 1.69 5.30
CA GLU A 69 -6.21 0.46 4.56
C GLU A 69 -7.56 0.41 3.86
N LEU A 70 -8.41 1.43 4.06
CA LEU A 70 -9.56 1.69 3.20
C LEU A 70 -9.16 1.91 1.74
N ALA A 71 -7.91 2.33 1.47
CA ALA A 71 -7.37 2.35 0.11
C ALA A 71 -7.44 0.97 -0.57
N SER A 72 -7.15 -0.13 0.15
CA SER A 72 -7.26 -1.49 -0.38
C SER A 72 -8.71 -1.87 -0.67
N LEU A 73 -9.61 -1.53 0.25
CA LEU A 73 -11.03 -1.80 0.10
C LEU A 73 -11.62 -1.01 -1.08
N TYR A 74 -11.31 0.28 -1.17
CA TYR A 74 -11.69 1.15 -2.27
C TYR A 74 -11.23 0.60 -3.63
N VAL A 75 -9.94 0.26 -3.77
CA VAL A 75 -9.38 -0.26 -5.03
C VAL A 75 -10.09 -1.54 -5.48
N VAL A 76 -10.34 -2.48 -4.56
CA VAL A 76 -11.05 -3.72 -4.88
C VAL A 76 -12.51 -3.45 -5.24
N GLY A 77 -13.19 -2.56 -4.52
CA GLY A 77 -14.59 -2.23 -4.79
C GLY A 77 -14.78 -1.54 -6.14
N ARG A 78 -13.92 -0.54 -6.42
CA ARG A 78 -13.99 0.26 -7.65
C ARG A 78 -13.56 -0.55 -8.88
N TYR A 79 -12.33 -1.07 -8.86
CA TYR A 79 -11.73 -1.69 -10.05
C TYR A 79 -11.94 -3.21 -10.13
N GLY A 80 -12.06 -3.88 -8.98
CA GLY A 80 -12.27 -5.33 -8.93
C GLY A 80 -13.74 -5.73 -9.10
N MET A 81 -14.66 -4.97 -8.51
CA MET A 81 -16.08 -5.32 -8.45
C MET A 81 -17.00 -4.36 -9.22
N GLY A 82 -16.52 -3.19 -9.65
CA GLY A 82 -17.34 -2.20 -10.37
C GLY A 82 -18.48 -1.63 -9.52
N LEU A 83 -18.31 -1.56 -8.19
CA LEU A 83 -19.38 -1.18 -7.26
C LEU A 83 -19.70 0.31 -7.26
N GLU A 84 -18.81 1.16 -7.78
CA GLU A 84 -19.03 2.61 -7.79
C GLU A 84 -20.28 2.99 -8.59
N GLU A 85 -20.53 2.33 -9.72
CA GLU A 85 -21.71 2.59 -10.55
C GLU A 85 -23.01 2.11 -9.88
N GLN A 86 -22.92 1.06 -9.06
CA GLN A 86 -24.08 0.43 -8.41
C GLN A 86 -24.42 1.07 -7.06
N TYR A 87 -23.40 1.52 -6.31
CA TYR A 87 -23.53 2.08 -4.97
C TYR A 87 -22.77 3.41 -4.83
N PRO A 88 -23.06 4.42 -5.66
CA PRO A 88 -22.30 5.68 -5.68
C PRO A 88 -22.31 6.40 -4.31
N ASP A 89 -23.43 6.32 -3.58
CA ASP A 89 -23.56 6.94 -2.26
C ASP A 89 -22.58 6.38 -1.22
N ILE A 90 -22.24 5.08 -1.30
CA ILE A 90 -21.22 4.48 -0.43
C ILE A 90 -19.86 5.10 -0.74
N PHE A 91 -19.53 5.26 -2.03
CA PHE A 91 -18.27 5.85 -2.46
C PHE A 91 -18.15 7.31 -2.02
N ASP A 92 -19.19 8.11 -2.26
CA ASP A 92 -19.20 9.53 -1.91
C ASP A 92 -19.16 9.77 -0.39
N LYS A 93 -19.81 8.91 0.40
CA LYS A 93 -19.87 9.06 1.85
C LYS A 93 -18.64 8.46 2.56
N ILE A 94 -18.23 7.26 2.18
CA ILE A 94 -17.20 6.48 2.89
C ILE A 94 -15.81 6.75 2.33
N PHE A 95 -15.70 6.85 1.00
CA PHE A 95 -14.42 6.86 0.27
C PHE A 95 -14.09 8.21 -0.38
N ARG A 96 -14.70 9.30 0.13
CA ARG A 96 -14.49 10.66 -0.36
C ARG A 96 -13.02 11.05 -0.48
N GLU A 97 -12.21 10.64 0.49
CA GLU A 97 -10.78 10.94 0.49
C GLU A 97 -10.02 10.13 -0.57
N GLU A 98 -10.33 8.85 -0.73
CA GLU A 98 -9.73 8.01 -1.78
C GLU A 98 -10.07 8.52 -3.19
N ILE A 99 -11.31 8.97 -3.42
CA ILE A 99 -11.73 9.62 -4.68
C ILE A 99 -10.90 10.88 -4.95
N LYS A 100 -10.70 11.75 -3.94
CA LYS A 100 -9.84 12.93 -4.08
C LYS A 100 -8.40 12.55 -4.39
N TYR A 101 -7.86 11.53 -3.72
CA TYR A 101 -6.49 11.07 -3.96
C TYR A 101 -6.33 10.50 -5.37
N GLU A 102 -7.30 9.74 -5.86
CA GLU A 102 -7.30 9.23 -7.24
C GLU A 102 -7.36 10.36 -8.27
N ASN A 103 -8.21 11.37 -8.05
CA ASN A 103 -8.24 12.57 -8.87
C ASN A 103 -6.89 13.29 -8.90
N VAL A 104 -6.23 13.38 -7.75
CA VAL A 104 -4.88 13.95 -7.64
C VAL A 104 -3.83 13.11 -8.37
N ILE A 105 -3.89 11.78 -8.29
CA ILE A 105 -3.03 10.89 -9.08
C ILE A 105 -3.22 11.17 -10.57
N ASN A 106 -4.47 11.25 -11.04
CA ASN A 106 -4.80 11.55 -12.43
C ASN A 106 -4.23 12.90 -12.88
N ILE A 107 -4.35 13.94 -12.04
CA ILE A 107 -3.78 15.27 -12.30
C ILE A 107 -2.26 15.20 -12.39
N MET A 108 -1.58 14.57 -11.43
CA MET A 108 -0.11 14.40 -11.45
C MET A 108 0.37 13.64 -12.68
N SER A 109 -0.45 12.74 -13.22
CA SER A 109 -0.09 11.93 -14.39
C SER A 109 -0.31 12.64 -15.73
N LYS A 110 -1.28 13.55 -15.83
CA LYS A 110 -1.74 14.11 -17.12
C LYS A 110 -1.38 15.59 -17.31
N GLU A 111 -1.29 16.35 -16.23
CA GLU A 111 -1.16 17.80 -16.30
C GLU A 111 0.31 18.24 -16.24
N PRO A 112 0.67 19.37 -16.87
CA PRO A 112 1.95 20.02 -16.64
C PRO A 112 2.15 20.34 -15.14
N LEU A 113 3.38 20.24 -14.65
CA LEU A 113 3.72 20.34 -13.21
C LEU A 113 3.11 21.56 -12.51
N GLU A 114 3.13 22.70 -13.20
CA GLU A 114 2.74 23.99 -12.63
C GLU A 114 1.21 24.08 -12.50
N ILE A 115 0.50 23.51 -13.48
CA ILE A 115 -0.96 23.40 -13.46
C ILE A 115 -1.38 22.33 -12.45
N ALA A 116 -0.64 21.22 -12.38
CA ALA A 116 -0.92 20.13 -11.46
C ALA A 116 -0.89 20.62 -10.02
N ARG A 117 0.13 21.39 -9.61
CA ARG A 117 0.26 21.89 -8.24
C ARG A 117 -0.95 22.73 -7.82
N GLU A 118 -1.38 23.66 -8.67
CA GLU A 118 -2.54 24.52 -8.40
C GLU A 118 -3.85 23.73 -8.34
N LYS A 119 -4.10 22.82 -9.30
CA LYS A 119 -5.29 21.96 -9.30
C LYS A 119 -5.36 21.08 -8.05
N ILE A 120 -4.23 20.51 -7.61
CA ILE A 120 -4.17 19.70 -6.39
C ILE A 120 -4.49 20.56 -5.17
N LYS A 121 -3.97 21.78 -5.10
CA LYS A 121 -4.26 22.72 -4.01
C LYS A 121 -5.74 23.06 -3.91
N VAL A 122 -6.46 23.16 -5.03
CA VAL A 122 -7.92 23.37 -5.03
C VAL A 122 -8.68 22.16 -4.43
N ILE A 123 -8.20 20.94 -4.68
CA ILE A 123 -8.88 19.70 -4.24
C ILE A 123 -8.58 19.38 -2.77
N LEU A 124 -7.32 19.48 -2.36
CA LEU A 124 -6.83 19.00 -1.07
C LEU A 124 -6.39 20.13 -0.11
N GLY A 125 -6.30 21.37 -0.58
CA GLY A 125 -5.61 22.43 0.15
C GLY A 125 -4.11 22.18 0.21
N ASP A 126 -3.50 22.51 1.34
CA ASP A 126 -2.08 22.27 1.56
C ASP A 126 -1.81 20.78 1.81
N VAL A 127 -0.93 20.20 0.98
CA VAL A 127 -0.59 18.77 1.06
C VAL A 127 0.48 18.54 2.12
N ASP A 128 0.09 17.91 3.23
CA ASP A 128 1.01 17.47 4.28
C ASP A 128 1.64 16.10 3.99
N ASP A 129 2.55 15.65 4.86
CA ASP A 129 3.26 14.38 4.69
C ASP A 129 2.33 13.16 4.74
N ASN A 130 1.27 13.24 5.54
CA ASN A 130 0.31 12.14 5.71
C ASN A 130 -0.56 11.98 4.46
N THR A 131 -1.06 13.09 3.92
CA THR A 131 -1.85 13.16 2.68
C THR A 131 -1.03 12.65 1.51
N LEU A 132 0.21 13.13 1.35
CA LEU A 132 1.11 12.66 0.31
C LEU A 132 1.38 11.14 0.42
N SER A 133 1.55 10.64 1.64
CA SER A 133 1.74 9.20 1.88
C SER A 133 0.49 8.37 1.53
N ARG A 134 -0.72 8.92 1.70
CA ARG A 134 -1.98 8.27 1.34
C ARG A 134 -2.19 8.21 -0.17
N ILE A 135 -1.88 9.29 -0.88
CA ILE A 135 -1.89 9.34 -2.36
C ILE A 135 -0.95 8.27 -2.92
N LEU A 136 0.30 8.23 -2.44
CA LEU A 136 1.27 7.23 -2.89
C LEU A 136 0.84 5.81 -2.52
N ARG A 137 0.24 5.61 -1.34
CA ARG A 137 -0.30 4.30 -0.91
C ARG A 137 -1.42 3.83 -1.82
N LEU A 138 -2.35 4.70 -2.20
CA LEU A 138 -3.45 4.34 -3.10
C LEU A 138 -2.88 3.79 -4.41
N LYS A 139 -1.93 4.51 -5.04
CA LYS A 139 -1.30 4.04 -6.28
C LYS A 139 -0.52 2.74 -6.10
N LEU A 140 0.20 2.57 -4.99
CA LEU A 140 0.89 1.31 -4.69
C LEU A 140 -0.10 0.15 -4.56
N THR A 141 -1.27 0.41 -3.98
CA THR A 141 -2.31 -0.60 -3.76
C THR A 141 -2.92 -1.06 -5.09
N GLU A 142 -3.16 -0.13 -6.02
CA GLU A 142 -3.53 -0.47 -7.41
C GLU A 142 -2.49 -1.38 -8.06
N VAL A 143 -1.21 -1.06 -7.93
CA VAL A 143 -0.11 -1.88 -8.50
C VAL A 143 -0.04 -3.24 -7.81
N PHE A 144 -0.21 -3.30 -6.49
CA PHE A 144 -0.17 -4.54 -5.73
C PHE A 144 -1.27 -5.52 -6.13
N PHE A 145 -2.46 -5.00 -6.44
CA PHE A 145 -3.58 -5.80 -6.96
C PHE A 145 -3.60 -5.95 -8.49
N ASN A 146 -2.57 -5.48 -9.19
CA ASN A 146 -2.45 -5.50 -10.65
C ASN A 146 -3.53 -4.71 -11.41
N PHE A 147 -4.13 -3.69 -10.80
CA PHE A 147 -5.01 -2.73 -11.49
C PHE A 147 -4.24 -1.58 -12.14
N SER A 148 -2.96 -1.42 -11.79
CA SER A 148 -2.06 -0.44 -12.40
C SER A 148 -0.66 -1.03 -12.60
N SER A 149 0.12 -0.42 -13.49
CA SER A 149 1.49 -0.82 -13.76
C SER A 149 2.49 -0.22 -12.78
N LYS A 150 3.60 -0.94 -12.59
CA LYS A 150 4.75 -0.45 -11.83
C LYS A 150 5.29 0.88 -12.36
N ASP A 151 5.32 1.06 -13.67
CA ASP A 151 5.86 2.26 -14.31
C ASP A 151 5.04 3.51 -13.97
N GLU A 152 3.71 3.38 -13.90
CA GLU A 152 2.83 4.47 -13.46
C GLU A 152 3.15 4.91 -12.02
N LEU A 153 3.38 3.98 -11.09
CA LEU A 153 3.77 4.32 -9.72
C LEU A 153 5.14 5.02 -9.67
N ILE A 154 6.12 4.54 -10.44
CA ILE A 154 7.45 5.17 -10.51
C ILE A 154 7.34 6.60 -11.04
N ASN A 155 6.54 6.79 -12.11
CA ASN A 155 6.31 8.09 -12.69
C ASN A 155 5.58 9.02 -11.71
N LEU A 156 4.56 8.53 -10.99
CA LEU A 156 3.88 9.29 -9.95
C LEU A 156 4.85 9.77 -8.87
N ILE A 157 5.71 8.89 -8.35
CA ILE A 157 6.72 9.25 -7.34
C ILE A 157 7.70 10.31 -7.86
N LYS A 158 8.17 10.17 -9.11
CA LYS A 158 9.06 11.15 -9.74
C LYS A 158 8.38 12.50 -9.93
N THR A 159 7.11 12.50 -10.33
CA THR A 159 6.31 13.73 -10.45
C THR A 159 6.06 14.36 -9.09
N ALA A 160 5.73 13.58 -8.06
CA ALA A 160 5.56 14.07 -6.69
C ALA A 160 6.84 14.75 -6.16
N LEU A 161 8.03 14.24 -6.48
CA LEU A 161 9.30 14.89 -6.12
C LEU A 161 9.48 16.26 -6.78
N LYS A 162 8.96 16.45 -7.98
CA LYS A 162 9.04 17.71 -8.73
C LYS A 162 7.97 18.70 -8.26
N ILE A 163 6.75 18.23 -8.02
CA ILE A 163 5.63 19.07 -7.55
C ILE A 163 5.86 19.50 -6.10
N TYR A 164 6.35 18.62 -5.23
CA TYR A 164 6.53 18.86 -3.80
C TYR A 164 7.99 18.64 -3.36
N PRO A 165 8.96 19.44 -3.86
CA PRO A 165 10.37 19.31 -3.48
C PRO A 165 10.60 19.48 -1.97
N GLU A 166 9.79 20.31 -1.31
CA GLU A 166 9.81 20.51 0.15
C GLU A 166 9.44 19.25 0.94
N LYS A 167 8.74 18.29 0.30
CA LYS A 167 8.36 16.99 0.89
C LYS A 167 9.32 15.87 0.49
N SER A 168 10.51 16.19 -0.04
CA SER A 168 11.48 15.21 -0.54
C SER A 168 11.83 14.12 0.48
N LYS A 169 11.93 14.45 1.78
CA LYS A 169 12.21 13.45 2.83
C LYS A 169 11.13 12.38 2.90
N THR A 170 9.87 12.78 2.89
CA THR A 170 8.71 11.87 2.93
C THR A 170 8.66 10.99 1.71
N ILE A 171 8.90 11.56 0.52
CA ILE A 171 8.90 10.80 -0.73
C ILE A 171 10.08 9.82 -0.78
N LYS A 172 11.28 10.22 -0.33
CA LYS A 172 12.44 9.32 -0.22
C LYS A 172 12.19 8.17 0.76
N ASN A 173 11.54 8.45 1.89
CA ASN A 173 11.12 7.41 2.83
C ASN A 173 10.11 6.44 2.19
N TYR A 174 9.20 6.97 1.37
CA TYR A 174 8.25 6.16 0.62
C TYR A 174 8.95 5.26 -0.40
N ILE A 175 9.95 5.77 -1.13
CA ILE A 175 10.77 4.97 -2.05
C ILE A 175 11.49 3.85 -1.28
N LYS A 176 12.08 4.15 -0.12
CA LYS A 176 12.72 3.13 0.76
C LYS A 176 11.72 2.04 1.17
N PHE A 177 10.49 2.43 1.52
CA PHE A 177 9.39 1.51 1.80
C PHE A 177 9.03 0.66 0.58
N TYR A 178 8.83 1.27 -0.59
CA TYR A 178 8.50 0.57 -1.83
C TYR A 178 9.54 -0.50 -2.19
N ILE A 179 10.84 -0.17 -2.11
CA ILE A 179 11.91 -1.12 -2.40
C ILE A 179 11.86 -2.30 -1.40
N ALA A 180 11.69 -2.02 -0.10
CA ALA A 180 11.58 -3.07 0.91
C ALA A 180 10.34 -3.96 0.69
N PHE A 181 9.22 -3.35 0.30
CA PHE A 181 7.97 -4.03 -0.03
C PHE A 181 8.13 -4.96 -1.23
N LYS A 182 8.69 -4.48 -2.35
CA LYS A 182 8.90 -5.31 -3.55
C LYS A 182 9.89 -6.46 -3.32
N ILE A 183 10.92 -6.25 -2.52
CA ILE A 183 11.83 -7.33 -2.14
C ILE A 183 11.10 -8.37 -1.28
N ALA A 184 10.31 -7.94 -0.30
CA ALA A 184 9.51 -8.83 0.54
C ALA A 184 8.50 -9.63 -0.29
N GLU A 185 7.83 -8.99 -1.26
CA GLU A 185 6.93 -9.64 -2.20
C GLU A 185 7.64 -10.69 -3.06
N ALA A 186 8.79 -10.35 -3.65
CA ALA A 186 9.58 -11.28 -4.45
C ALA A 186 10.08 -12.48 -3.64
N ILE A 187 10.40 -12.29 -2.35
CA ILE A 187 10.71 -13.40 -1.42
C ILE A 187 9.47 -14.28 -1.19
N SER A 188 8.30 -13.67 -0.94
CA SER A 188 7.02 -14.38 -0.74
C SER A 188 6.65 -15.22 -1.97
N ASN A 189 6.91 -14.69 -3.17
CA ASN A 189 6.67 -15.39 -4.44
C ASN A 189 7.73 -16.45 -4.76
N GLY A 190 8.83 -16.49 -4.01
CA GLY A 190 9.95 -17.39 -4.27
C GLY A 190 10.77 -17.01 -5.51
N GLU A 191 10.69 -15.77 -5.97
CA GLU A 191 11.54 -15.18 -7.02
C GLU A 191 12.92 -14.83 -6.46
N VAL A 192 12.97 -14.38 -5.20
CA VAL A 192 14.20 -14.13 -4.44
C VAL A 192 14.40 -15.24 -3.42
N ARG A 193 15.50 -15.97 -3.54
CA ARG A 193 15.77 -17.19 -2.74
C ARG A 193 17.05 -17.13 -1.93
N ASP A 194 17.90 -16.14 -2.20
CA ASP A 194 19.24 -16.04 -1.65
C ASP A 194 19.69 -14.58 -1.57
N ARG A 195 20.83 -14.36 -0.92
CA ARG A 195 21.37 -13.01 -0.69
C ARG A 195 21.76 -12.30 -1.98
N ILE A 196 22.26 -13.03 -2.99
CA ILE A 196 22.74 -12.46 -4.25
C ILE A 196 21.53 -11.95 -5.04
N SER A 197 20.51 -12.79 -5.24
CA SER A 197 19.27 -12.39 -5.93
C SER A 197 18.58 -11.20 -5.24
N LYS A 198 18.59 -11.17 -3.91
CA LYS A 198 18.07 -10.05 -3.11
C LYS A 198 18.84 -8.75 -3.33
N GLU A 199 20.18 -8.78 -3.29
CA GLU A 199 21.00 -7.58 -3.52
C GLU A 199 20.87 -7.09 -4.97
N ALA A 200 20.80 -8.00 -5.95
CA ALA A 200 20.57 -7.68 -7.35
C ALA A 200 19.24 -6.94 -7.54
N LEU A 201 18.13 -7.46 -6.99
CA LEU A 201 16.83 -6.81 -7.06
C LEU A 201 16.82 -5.45 -6.36
N LYS A 202 17.44 -5.35 -5.17
CA LYS A 202 17.54 -4.08 -4.44
C LYS A 202 18.26 -3.01 -5.25
N HIS A 203 19.36 -3.38 -5.91
CA HIS A 203 20.11 -2.45 -6.77
C HIS A 203 19.37 -2.12 -8.07
N ALA A 204 18.68 -3.08 -8.69
CA ALA A 204 17.85 -2.81 -9.87
C ALA A 204 16.75 -1.79 -9.56
N LEU A 205 16.01 -1.98 -8.46
CA LEU A 205 14.98 -1.04 -8.03
C LEU A 205 15.58 0.35 -7.67
N ALA A 206 16.79 0.38 -7.09
CA ALA A 206 17.47 1.64 -6.79
C ALA A 206 17.74 2.49 -8.05
N LEU A 207 18.12 1.85 -9.15
CA LEU A 207 18.45 2.50 -10.41
C LEU A 207 17.22 3.18 -11.02
N GLU A 208 16.03 2.57 -10.89
CA GLU A 208 14.77 3.12 -11.41
C GLU A 208 14.44 4.50 -10.81
N PHE A 209 14.83 4.71 -9.55
CA PHE A 209 14.65 5.96 -8.81
C PHE A 209 15.91 6.84 -8.74
N LYS A 210 17.00 6.44 -9.39
CA LYS A 210 18.32 7.12 -9.33
C LYS A 210 18.79 7.36 -7.89
N LEU A 211 18.61 6.38 -7.00
CA LEU A 211 18.97 6.51 -5.59
C LEU A 211 20.45 6.25 -5.35
N GLU A 212 21.03 7.05 -4.45
CA GLU A 212 22.32 6.74 -3.85
C GLU A 212 22.20 5.59 -2.82
N LYS A 213 23.33 4.91 -2.55
CA LYS A 213 23.41 3.77 -1.63
C LYS A 213 22.80 4.03 -0.25
N ARG A 214 22.89 5.27 0.27
CA ARG A 214 22.33 5.68 1.58
C ARG A 214 20.80 5.72 1.61
N GLY A 215 20.13 5.81 0.46
CA GLY A 215 18.67 5.80 0.36
C GLY A 215 18.05 4.40 0.40
N LEU A 216 18.87 3.34 0.40
CA LEU A 216 18.37 1.97 0.31
C LEU A 216 17.86 1.42 1.65
N PRO A 217 16.86 0.52 1.62
CA PRO A 217 16.45 -0.21 2.80
C PRO A 217 17.55 -1.15 3.28
N ASP A 218 17.77 -1.14 4.59
CA ASP A 218 18.60 -2.14 5.26
C ASP A 218 17.83 -3.47 5.41
N ASP A 219 18.56 -4.55 5.65
CA ASP A 219 17.99 -5.90 5.78
C ASP A 219 17.03 -6.02 6.96
N SER A 220 17.17 -5.18 8.00
CA SER A 220 16.27 -5.22 9.16
C SER A 220 14.89 -4.65 8.82
N TYR A 221 14.86 -3.58 8.01
CA TYR A 221 13.63 -2.99 7.51
C TYR A 221 12.94 -3.92 6.50
N ILE A 222 13.69 -4.54 5.58
CA ILE A 222 13.15 -5.56 4.65
C ILE A 222 12.54 -6.72 5.43
N ARG A 223 13.26 -7.24 6.45
CA ARG A 223 12.81 -8.34 7.30
C ARG A 223 11.48 -8.01 7.99
N MET A 224 11.37 -6.81 8.53
CA MET A 224 10.16 -6.35 9.19
C MET A 224 8.98 -6.31 8.22
N ILE A 225 9.12 -5.74 7.01
CA ILE A 225 8.04 -5.74 6.01
C ILE A 225 7.67 -7.17 5.60
N ALA A 226 8.66 -8.02 5.34
CA ALA A 226 8.47 -9.42 4.96
C ALA A 226 7.69 -10.22 6.01
N ARG A 227 7.94 -9.97 7.30
CA ARG A 227 7.21 -10.60 8.40
C ARG A 227 5.83 -10.00 8.59
N GLU A 228 5.75 -8.68 8.70
CA GLU A 228 4.52 -7.98 9.11
C GLU A 228 3.48 -7.92 7.99
N VAL A 229 3.89 -7.76 6.73
CA VAL A 229 2.97 -7.64 5.61
C VAL A 229 2.82 -8.98 4.90
N PHE A 230 3.94 -9.71 4.76
CA PHE A 230 3.97 -10.95 3.98
C PHE A 230 3.93 -12.26 4.76
N ASN A 231 3.94 -12.17 6.10
CA ASN A 231 3.92 -13.34 6.98
C ASN A 231 4.99 -14.40 6.60
N ILE A 232 6.13 -13.95 6.07
CA ILE A 232 7.20 -14.86 5.62
C ILE A 232 7.88 -15.47 6.85
N PRO A 233 8.02 -16.80 6.93
CA PRO A 233 8.68 -17.45 8.05
C PRO A 233 10.14 -17.01 8.23
N GLU A 234 10.53 -16.82 9.49
CA GLU A 234 11.89 -16.43 9.88
C GLU A 234 12.99 -17.35 9.30
N LYS A 235 12.71 -18.64 9.19
CA LYS A 235 13.61 -19.62 8.59
C LYS A 235 13.99 -19.27 7.15
N ILE A 236 13.05 -18.74 6.36
CA ILE A 236 13.30 -18.30 4.99
C ILE A 236 14.14 -17.02 5.01
N LEU A 237 13.74 -16.05 5.84
CA LEU A 237 14.41 -14.74 5.92
C LEU A 237 15.87 -14.86 6.36
N ASN A 238 16.21 -15.78 7.25
CA ASN A 238 17.60 -15.99 7.71
C ASN A 238 18.56 -16.48 6.61
N ASN A 239 18.05 -17.07 5.54
CA ASN A 239 18.87 -17.49 4.41
C ASN A 239 19.12 -16.35 3.40
N ILE A 240 18.28 -15.31 3.43
CA ILE A 240 18.24 -14.24 2.42
C ILE A 240 18.78 -12.91 2.99
N LEU A 241 18.50 -12.63 4.26
CA LEU A 241 18.78 -11.38 4.94
C LEU A 241 19.83 -11.57 6.04
N THR A 242 20.79 -10.66 6.10
CA THR A 242 21.92 -10.71 7.05
C THR A 242 21.57 -10.29 8.46
N ALA A 243 20.60 -9.41 8.64
CA ALA A 243 20.15 -9.00 9.97
C ALA A 243 19.53 -10.21 10.69
N ARG A 244 20.14 -10.73 11.76
CA ARG A 244 19.53 -11.78 12.59
C ARG A 244 18.34 -11.19 13.37
N SER A 245 17.32 -12.00 13.65
CA SER A 245 16.15 -11.53 14.43
C SER A 245 16.61 -10.90 15.75
N LEU A 246 16.24 -9.65 16.01
CA LEU A 246 16.27 -9.14 17.38
C LEU A 246 15.29 -9.99 18.18
N LYS A 247 15.79 -10.77 19.15
CA LYS A 247 14.95 -11.43 20.14
C LYS A 247 14.12 -10.32 20.80
N HIS A 248 12.84 -10.19 20.48
CA HIS A 248 11.95 -9.35 21.27
C HIS A 248 11.92 -9.95 22.68
N LYS A 249 12.50 -9.24 23.65
CA LYS A 249 12.14 -9.41 25.05
C LYS A 249 10.63 -9.18 25.12
N LYS A 250 9.89 -10.21 25.55
CA LYS A 250 8.51 -10.08 25.98
C LYS A 250 8.47 -8.97 27.04
N PHE A 251 7.65 -7.96 26.83
CA PHE A 251 7.06 -7.15 27.89
C PHE A 251 5.62 -7.61 28.04
#